data_AF-A0A444X6H0-F1
#
_entry.id   AF-A0A444X6H0-F1
#
_cell.length_a   1.000
_cell.length_b   1.000
_cell.length_c   1.000
_cell.angle_alpha   90.00
_cell.angle_beta   90.00
_cell.angle_gamma   90.00
#
_symmetry.space_group_name_H-M   'P 1'
#
loop_
_entity.id
_entity.type
_entity.pdbx_description
1 polymer ?
#
loop_
_entity_poly.entity_id
_entity_poly.type
_entity_poly.pdbx_seq_one_letter_code
_entity_poly.pdbx_strand_id
1 'polypeptide(L)'
;MDAASIGDEEDLESVLEEQRIKTSVYDKPIKAVKLMDTGSCATVIKPHVLPKEMWAPFSKKFAAAKSEVFTINLISKKPIGLEIFAGQTTWLRVLESYLPDKDVLFGFDAFF
;
A
#
# COMPACT_ATOMS: atom_id res chain seq x y z
N MET A 1 -17.01 -35.49 17.53
CA MET A 1 -17.08 -34.20 16.82
C MET A 1 -16.06 -33.32 17.51
N ASP A 2 -14.81 -33.39 17.04
CA ASP A 2 -13.73 -32.62 17.62
C ASP A 2 -13.83 -31.20 17.09
N ALA A 3 -13.94 -30.25 18.01
CA ALA A 3 -13.86 -28.84 17.69
C ALA A 3 -12.47 -28.57 17.13
N ALA A 4 -12.37 -28.32 15.83
CA ALA A 4 -11.18 -27.75 15.23
C ALA A 4 -10.90 -26.43 15.94
N SER A 5 -9.82 -26.42 16.74
CA SER A 5 -9.30 -25.21 17.37
C SER A 5 -8.91 -24.25 16.25
N ILE A 6 -9.60 -23.11 16.21
CA ILE A 6 -9.24 -21.94 15.42
C ILE A 6 -7.77 -21.61 15.71
N GLY A 7 -6.94 -21.70 14.67
CA GLY A 7 -5.55 -21.27 14.64
C GLY A 7 -5.40 -19.99 13.83
N ASP A 8 -6.45 -19.15 13.81
CA ASP A 8 -6.64 -18.11 12.79
C ASP A 8 -6.48 -16.68 13.32
N GLU A 9 -6.35 -16.48 14.63
CA GLU A 9 -6.36 -15.13 15.21
C GLU A 9 -5.01 -14.40 15.05
N GLU A 10 -3.88 -15.08 15.26
CA GLU A 10 -2.55 -14.51 14.96
C GLU A 10 -2.33 -14.31 13.45
N ASP A 11 -2.89 -15.19 12.61
CA ASP A 11 -2.75 -15.09 11.16
C ASP A 11 -3.54 -13.88 10.64
N LEU A 12 -4.74 -13.64 11.16
CA LEU A 12 -5.55 -12.47 10.81
C LEU A 12 -4.92 -11.15 11.26
N GLU A 13 -4.38 -11.05 12.48
CA GLU A 13 -3.69 -9.81 12.90
C GLU A 13 -2.40 -9.57 12.09
N SER A 14 -1.65 -10.62 11.76
CA SER A 14 -0.47 -10.49 10.89
C SER A 14 -0.83 -10.06 9.46
N VAL A 15 -1.96 -10.56 8.93
CA VAL A 15 -2.53 -10.15 7.63
C VAL A 15 -2.97 -8.68 7.65
N LEU A 16 -3.38 -8.16 8.81
CA LEU A 16 -3.80 -6.77 8.96
C LEU A 16 -2.60 -5.81 9.07
N GLU A 17 -1.47 -6.24 9.61
CA GLU A 17 -0.29 -5.37 9.75
C GLU A 17 0.74 -5.51 8.62
N GLU A 18 0.98 -6.73 8.11
CA GLU A 18 1.99 -6.99 7.10
C GLU A 18 1.41 -6.93 5.67
N GLN A 19 1.90 -5.98 4.89
CA GLN A 19 1.59 -5.81 3.47
C GLN A 19 2.68 -6.40 2.60
N ARG A 20 2.27 -7.18 1.60
CA ARG A 20 3.15 -7.71 0.55
C ARG A 20 3.07 -6.82 -0.69
N ILE A 21 4.19 -6.21 -1.05
CA ILE A 21 4.34 -5.36 -2.23
C ILE A 21 5.16 -6.11 -3.28
N LYS A 22 4.66 -6.15 -4.51
CA LYS A 22 5.28 -6.83 -5.66
C LYS A 22 5.61 -5.80 -6.74
N THR A 23 6.89 -5.72 -7.10
CA THR A 23 7.36 -4.90 -8.23
C THR A 23 7.19 -5.61 -9.57
N SER A 24 7.12 -6.94 -9.54
CA SER A 24 6.77 -7.81 -10.65
C SER A 24 6.10 -9.10 -10.12
N VAL A 25 5.47 -9.89 -11.00
CA VAL A 25 4.88 -11.18 -10.63
C VAL A 25 5.93 -12.23 -10.21
N TYR A 26 7.20 -12.03 -10.56
CA TYR A 26 8.31 -12.96 -10.29
C TYR A 26 9.18 -12.53 -9.11
N ASP A 27 9.08 -11.26 -8.71
CA ASP A 27 9.93 -10.71 -7.66
C ASP A 27 9.48 -11.23 -6.29
N LYS A 28 10.46 -11.44 -5.39
CA LYS A 28 10.15 -11.72 -3.99
C LYS A 28 9.40 -10.51 -3.41
N PRO A 29 8.23 -10.70 -2.78
CA PRO A 29 7.48 -9.58 -2.22
C PRO A 29 8.25 -8.86 -1.12
N ILE A 30 8.14 -7.54 -1.10
CA ILE A 30 8.63 -6.67 -0.03
C ILE A 30 7.56 -6.64 1.06
N LYS A 31 7.98 -6.88 2.31
CA LYS A 31 7.13 -6.77 3.50
C LYS A 31 7.13 -5.31 3.97
N ALA A 32 5.96 -4.77 4.26
CA ALA A 32 5.77 -3.37 4.63
C ALA A 32 4.61 -3.26 5.62
N VAL A 33 4.56 -2.21 6.43
CA VAL A 33 3.43 -1.99 7.35
C VAL A 33 2.34 -1.17 6.67
N LYS A 34 1.08 -1.63 6.67
CA LYS A 34 -0.04 -0.91 6.02
C LYS A 34 -0.93 -0.14 6.98
N LEU A 35 -1.60 0.86 6.42
CA LEU A 35 -2.75 1.55 6.96
C LEU A 35 -3.85 1.56 5.90
N MET A 36 -5.09 1.21 6.27
CA MET A 36 -6.25 1.42 5.41
C MET A 36 -6.87 2.77 5.73
N ASP A 37 -6.87 3.69 4.75
CA ASP A 37 -7.48 5.01 4.88
C ASP A 37 -8.60 5.15 3.85
N THR A 38 -9.83 4.85 4.29
CA THR A 38 -11.03 4.97 3.46
C THR A 38 -11.37 6.42 3.08
N GLY A 39 -10.78 7.40 3.75
CA GLY A 39 -10.88 8.82 3.39
C GLY A 39 -9.92 9.23 2.28
N SER A 40 -8.90 8.43 1.98
CA SER A 40 -7.95 8.72 0.91
C SER A 40 -8.45 8.24 -0.45
N CYS A 41 -8.30 9.08 -1.47
CA CYS A 41 -8.62 8.74 -2.86
C CYS A 41 -7.45 8.07 -3.61
N ALA A 42 -6.27 7.98 -2.99
CA ALA A 42 -5.07 7.48 -3.63
C ALA A 42 -4.21 6.64 -2.67
N THR A 43 -3.60 5.60 -3.21
CA THR A 43 -2.68 4.76 -2.48
C THR A 43 -1.28 5.36 -2.53
N VAL A 44 -0.68 5.47 -1.35
CA VAL A 44 0.59 6.14 -1.11
C VAL A 44 1.57 5.16 -0.49
N ILE A 45 2.80 5.16 -0.97
CA ILE A 45 3.88 4.34 -0.44
C ILE A 45 5.04 5.24 -0.03
N LYS A 46 5.69 4.89 1.08
CA LYS A 46 6.91 5.57 1.51
C LYS A 46 8.03 5.43 0.47
N PRO A 47 8.87 6.46 0.30
CA PRO A 47 9.81 6.51 -0.83
C PRO A 47 10.87 5.41 -0.79
N HIS A 48 11.24 4.96 0.42
CA HIS A 48 12.29 3.95 0.63
C HIS A 48 11.83 2.51 0.38
N VAL A 49 10.53 2.27 0.26
CA VAL A 49 9.96 0.94 0.04
C VAL A 49 10.22 0.46 -1.38
N LEU A 50 10.29 1.38 -2.34
CA LEU A 50 10.58 1.09 -3.74
C LEU A 50 11.92 1.71 -4.15
N PRO A 51 12.75 1.00 -4.93
CA PRO A 51 13.92 1.56 -5.61
C PRO A 51 13.65 2.90 -6.30
N LYS A 52 14.63 3.81 -6.24
CA LYS A 52 14.51 5.19 -6.76
C LYS A 52 14.18 5.22 -8.26
N GLU A 53 14.67 4.22 -8.99
CA GLU A 53 14.55 4.07 -10.43
C GLU A 53 13.11 3.76 -10.87
N MET A 54 12.25 3.33 -9.95
CA MET A 54 10.84 3.06 -10.23
C MET A 54 9.95 4.30 -10.15
N TRP A 55 10.45 5.43 -9.67
CA TRP A 55 9.67 6.66 -9.58
C TRP A 55 9.83 7.51 -10.84
N ALA A 56 8.71 8.09 -11.29
CA ALA A 56 8.65 9.08 -12.35
C ALA A 56 8.19 10.43 -11.78
N PRO A 57 8.66 11.56 -12.36
CA PRO A 57 8.11 12.87 -12.07
C PRO A 57 6.59 12.90 -12.26
N PHE A 58 5.91 13.51 -11.31
CA PHE A 58 4.48 13.72 -11.27
C PHE A 58 4.20 15.08 -10.62
N SER A 59 2.97 15.58 -10.69
CA SER A 59 2.56 16.70 -9.85
C SER A 59 1.05 16.71 -9.69
N LYS A 60 0.59 16.50 -8.46
CA LYS A 60 -0.82 16.61 -8.11
C LYS A 60 -0.99 17.11 -6.69
N LYS A 61 -1.95 18.01 -6.51
CA LYS A 61 -2.32 18.57 -5.20
C LYS A 61 -3.39 17.71 -4.53
N PHE A 62 -3.25 17.54 -3.23
CA PHE A 62 -4.17 16.80 -2.37
C PHE A 62 -4.54 17.67 -1.17
N ALA A 63 -5.77 17.53 -0.70
CA ALA A 63 -6.24 18.17 0.53
C ALA A 63 -6.23 17.14 1.66
N ALA A 64 -5.61 17.48 2.78
CA ALA A 64 -5.66 16.69 4.01
C ALA A 64 -6.85 17.08 4.90
N ALA A 65 -7.08 16.31 5.97
CA ALA A 65 -8.17 16.54 6.93
C ALA A 65 -8.19 17.94 7.56
N LYS A 66 -7.04 18.63 7.63
CA LYS A 66 -6.91 20.01 8.16
C LYS A 66 -7.04 21.10 7.08
N SER A 67 -7.55 20.76 5.90
CA SER A 67 -7.54 21.64 4.71
C SER A 67 -6.13 22.09 4.28
N GLU A 68 -5.09 21.48 4.83
CA GLU A 68 -3.73 21.64 4.35
C GLU A 68 -3.63 21.02 2.96
N VAL A 69 -3.04 21.76 2.02
CA VAL A 69 -2.83 21.29 0.65
C VAL A 69 -1.37 20.92 0.51
N PHE A 70 -1.12 19.69 0.10
CA PHE A 70 0.22 19.20 -0.22
C PHE A 70 0.30 18.72 -1.66
N THR A 71 1.50 18.74 -2.22
CA THR A 71 1.77 18.29 -3.59
C THR A 71 2.59 17.02 -3.54
N ILE A 72 2.10 15.97 -4.19
CA ILE A 72 2.90 14.78 -4.46
C ILE A 72 3.58 14.96 -5.82
N ASN A 73 4.89 14.71 -5.85
CA ASN A 73 5.75 14.96 -7.02
C ASN A 73 6.27 13.70 -7.70
N LEU A 74 5.98 12.52 -7.16
CA LEU A 74 6.42 11.24 -7.73
C LEU A 74 5.27 10.23 -7.78
N ILE A 75 5.28 9.45 -8.86
CA ILE A 75 4.37 8.31 -9.11
C ILE A 75 5.19 7.13 -9.59
N SER A 76 4.75 5.90 -9.31
CA SER A 76 5.42 4.72 -9.86
C SER A 76 5.33 4.69 -11.40
N LYS A 77 6.45 4.37 -12.05
CA LYS A 77 6.55 4.21 -13.52
C LYS A 77 5.64 3.10 -14.03
N LYS A 78 5.54 2.02 -13.26
CA LYS A 78 4.73 0.83 -13.55
C LYS A 78 3.75 0.58 -12.42
N PRO A 79 2.65 -0.15 -12.69
CA PRO A 79 1.78 -0.65 -11.62
C PRO A 79 2.58 -1.49 -10.62
N ILE A 80 2.28 -1.31 -9.34
CA ILE A 80 2.82 -2.05 -8.21
C ILE A 80 1.74 -3.00 -7.73
N GLY A 81 2.11 -4.26 -7.52
CA GLY A 81 1.22 -5.30 -7.03
C GLY A 81 1.06 -5.20 -5.53
N LEU A 82 -0.17 -5.04 -5.06
CA LEU A 82 -0.53 -4.97 -3.65
C LEU A 82 -1.43 -6.16 -3.33
N GLU A 83 -0.93 -7.08 -2.51
CA GLU A 83 -1.71 -8.24 -2.07
C GLU A 83 -2.57 -7.83 -0.88
N ILE A 84 -3.80 -7.40 -1.15
CA ILE A 84 -4.71 -6.83 -0.12
C ILE A 84 -5.41 -7.95 0.64
N PHE A 85 -5.83 -8.99 -0.09
CA PHE A 85 -6.38 -10.24 0.44
C PHE A 85 -5.47 -11.39 0.04
N ALA A 86 -5.48 -12.47 0.83
CA ALA A 86 -4.64 -13.64 0.59
C ALA A 86 -4.81 -14.15 -0.86
N GLY A 87 -3.71 -14.15 -1.62
CA GLY A 87 -3.70 -14.61 -3.01
C GLY A 87 -4.28 -13.63 -4.05
N GLN A 88 -4.88 -12.50 -3.65
CA GLN A 88 -5.42 -11.49 -4.57
C GLN A 88 -4.52 -10.25 -4.62
N THR A 89 -3.89 -10.02 -5.77
CA THR A 89 -3.01 -8.88 -6.01
C THR A 89 -3.69 -7.83 -6.89
N THR A 90 -3.88 -6.62 -6.37
CA THR A 90 -4.29 -5.44 -7.16
C THR A 90 -3.05 -4.77 -7.73
N TRP A 91 -3.05 -4.47 -9.02
CA TRP A 91 -1.95 -3.77 -9.69
C TRP A 91 -2.34 -2.34 -10.01
N LEU A 92 -1.71 -1.37 -9.35
CA LEU A 92 -2.01 0.05 -9.56
C LEU A 92 -0.77 0.92 -9.46
N ARG A 93 -0.82 2.12 -10.05
CA ARG A 93 0.27 3.10 -9.89
C ARG A 93 0.11 3.81 -8.55
N VAL A 94 1.16 3.76 -7.74
CA VAL A 94 1.16 4.33 -6.40
C VAL A 94 1.86 5.67 -6.38
N LEU A 95 1.48 6.50 -5.41
CA LEU A 95 2.06 7.79 -5.17
C LEU A 95 3.15 7.70 -4.09
N GLU A 96 4.13 8.58 -4.18
CA GLU A 96 5.20 8.69 -3.18
C GLU A 96 4.86 9.81 -2.19
N SER A 97 4.86 9.50 -0.90
CA SER A 97 4.79 10.53 0.14
C SER A 97 5.35 9.99 1.45
N TYR A 98 5.66 10.91 2.36
CA TYR A 98 5.97 10.56 3.74
C TYR A 98 4.69 10.13 4.48
N LEU A 99 4.79 9.06 5.25
CA LEU A 99 3.74 8.54 6.14
C LEU A 99 4.35 8.33 7.54
N PRO A 100 3.72 8.81 8.62
CA PRO A 100 4.18 8.47 9.97
C PRO A 100 3.89 6.99 10.25
N ASP A 101 4.88 6.26 10.77
CA ASP A 101 4.73 4.92 11.37
C ASP A 101 4.17 3.79 10.49
N LYS A 102 3.97 4.06 9.20
CA LYS A 102 3.37 3.13 8.21
C LYS A 102 4.04 3.28 6.87
N ASP A 103 4.21 2.19 6.13
CA ASP A 103 4.94 2.19 4.86
C ASP A 103 4.02 2.32 3.66
N VAL A 104 2.77 1.88 3.81
CA VAL A 104 1.73 1.97 2.78
C VAL A 104 0.46 2.53 3.41
N LEU A 105 -0.15 3.50 2.74
CA LEU A 105 -1.51 3.94 2.99
C LEU A 105 -2.36 3.52 1.79
N PHE A 106 -3.31 2.63 2.03
CA PHE A 106 -4.29 2.22 1.04
C PHE A 106 -5.42 3.24 0.96
N GLY A 107 -5.52 3.86 -0.20
CA GLY A 107 -6.69 4.66 -0.56
C GLY A 107 -7.77 3.78 -1.19
N PHE A 108 -8.89 4.41 -1.50
CA PHE A 108 -10.03 3.76 -2.14
C PHE A 108 -9.69 3.20 -3.53
N ASP A 109 -8.70 3.76 -4.22
CA ASP A 109 -8.20 3.31 -5.53
C ASP A 109 -7.59 1.90 -5.53
N ALA A 110 -7.29 1.33 -4.37
CA ALA A 110 -6.80 -0.03 -4.27
C ALA A 110 -7.90 -1.11 -4.36
N PHE A 111 -9.17 -0.71 -4.28
CA PHE A 111 -10.31 -1.62 -4.16
C PHE A 111 -11.21 -1.67 -5.41
N PHE A 112 -10.88 -0.92 -6.48
CA PHE A 112 -11.69 -0.82 -7.72
C PHE A 112 -10.86 -1.00 -8.99
#